data_AF-A0A0A1FGZ9-F1
#
_entry.id   AF-A0A0A1FGZ9-F1
#
_cell.length_a   1.000
_cell.length_b   1.000
_cell.length_c   1.000
_cell.angle_alpha   90.00
_cell.angle_beta   90.00
_cell.angle_gamma   90.00
#
_symmetry.space_group_name_H-M   'P 1'
#
loop_
_entity.id
_entity.type
_entity.pdbx_description
1 polymer ?
#
loop_
_entity_poly.entity_id
_entity_poly.type
_entity_poly.pdbx_seq_one_letter_code
_entity_poly.pdbx_strand_id
1 'polypeptide(L)' 'MGNEVKKVLTPEQRIKELEAQLKAANEKAQLFEAMIDVLKKDYGVRIVKKPLGRSSHKGSSKD' A
#
# COMPACT_ATOMS: atom_id res chain seq x y z
N MET A 1 30.45 -17.39 1.61
CA MET A 1 29.04 -17.74 1.87
C MET A 1 28.19 -17.08 0.78
N GLY A 2 27.59 -17.90 -0.09
CA GLY A 2 26.44 -17.52 -0.91
C GLY A 2 26.63 -16.44 -1.98
N ASN A 3 27.46 -16.68 -3.01
CA ASN A 3 27.14 -16.11 -4.31
C ASN A 3 25.90 -16.85 -4.82
N GLU A 4 24.71 -16.39 -4.41
CA GLU A 4 23.45 -16.86 -4.96
C GLU A 4 23.41 -16.43 -6.42
N VAL A 5 23.91 -17.32 -7.25
CA VAL A 5 23.57 -17.44 -8.65
C VAL A 5 22.05 -17.41 -8.68
N LYS A 6 21.47 -16.23 -8.92
CA LYS A 6 20.15 -16.07 -9.54
C LYS A 6 20.27 -16.83 -10.85
N LYS A 7 20.12 -18.16 -10.78
CA LYS A 7 20.05 -19.08 -11.90
C LYS A 7 19.09 -18.39 -12.85
N VAL A 8 19.64 -17.89 -13.96
CA VAL A 8 18.98 -16.91 -14.83
C VAL A 8 17.60 -17.46 -15.15
N LEU A 9 16.59 -17.06 -14.38
CA LEU A 9 15.23 -17.53 -14.56
C LEU A 9 14.89 -17.10 -15.96
N THR A 10 14.36 -18.03 -16.76
CA THR A 10 13.94 -17.70 -18.11
C THR A 10 12.97 -16.52 -18.01
N PRO A 11 12.95 -15.62 -19.00
CA PRO A 11 12.03 -14.49 -18.99
C PRO A 11 10.59 -14.91 -18.62
N GLU A 12 10.13 -16.05 -19.16
CA GLU A 12 8.84 -16.66 -18.85
C GLU A 12 8.62 -16.99 -17.37
N GLN A 13 9.64 -17.53 -16.69
CA GLN A 13 9.54 -17.84 -15.26
C GLN A 13 9.40 -16.59 -14.41
N ARG A 14 10.08 -15.49 -14.78
CA ARG A 14 9.96 -14.20 -14.10
C ARG A 14 8.61 -13.56 -14.36
N ILE A 15 8.11 -13.62 -15.60
CA ILE A 15 6.77 -13.12 -15.95
C ILE A 15 5.72 -13.83 -15.11
N LYS A 16 5.75 -15.17 -15.04
CA LYS A 16 4.81 -15.94 -14.23
C LYS A 16 4.87 -15.59 -12.74
N GLU A 17 6.06 -15.37 -12.20
CA GLU A 17 6.23 -14.94 -10.81
C GLU A 17 5.65 -13.55 -10.58
N LEU A 18 5.92 -12.61 -11.49
CA LEU A 18 5.38 -11.25 -11.42
C LEU A 18 3.85 -11.23 -11.56
N GLU A 19 3.27 -12.04 -12.44
CA GLU A 19 1.82 -12.20 -12.57
C GLU A 19 1.19 -12.72 -11.28
N ALA A 20 1.82 -13.70 -10.63
CA ALA A 20 1.35 -14.22 -9.34
C ALA A 20 1.40 -13.14 -8.25
N GLN A 21 2.46 -12.33 -8.21
CA GLN A 21 2.58 -11.21 -7.28
C GLN A 21 1.52 -10.14 -7.55
N LEU A 22 1.26 -9.80 -8.82
CA LEU A 22 0.22 -8.85 -9.21
C LEU A 22 -1.17 -9.34 -8.78
N LYS A 23 -1.47 -10.62 -9.00
CA LYS A 23 -2.74 -11.22 -8.58
C LYS A 23 -2.91 -11.14 -7.06
N ALA A 24 -1.90 -11.55 -6.31
CA ALA A 24 -1.93 -11.50 -4.84
C ALA A 24 -2.06 -10.06 -4.31
N ALA A 25 -1.38 -9.10 -4.93
CA ALA A 25 -1.48 -7.69 -4.57
C ALA A 25 -2.89 -7.13 -4.84
N ASN A 26 -3.50 -7.49 -5.96
CA ASN A 26 -4.86 -7.08 -6.29
C ASN A 26 -5.90 -7.68 -5.34
N GLU A 27 -5.81 -8.98 -5.03
CA GLU A 27 -6.67 -9.63 -4.04
C GLU A 27 -6.56 -8.97 -2.66
N LYS A 28 -5.32 -8.66 -2.23
CA LYS A 28 -5.06 -7.95 -0.98
C LYS A 28 -5.62 -6.53 -0.98
N ALA A 29 -5.52 -5.81 -2.09
CA ALA A 29 -6.09 -4.46 -2.22
C ALA A 29 -7.63 -4.49 -2.13
N GLN A 30 -8.29 -5.42 -2.82
CA GLN A 30 -9.74 -5.60 -2.75
C GLN A 30 -10.22 -5.90 -1.33
N LEU A 31 -9.48 -6.75 -0.59
CA LEU A 31 -9.78 -7.03 0.82
C LEU A 31 -9.71 -5.77 1.68
N PHE A 32 -8.67 -4.94 1.51
CA PHE A 32 -8.53 -3.71 2.28
C PHE A 32 -9.63 -2.70 1.97
N GLU A 33 -10.01 -2.54 0.70
CA GLU A 33 -11.14 -1.68 0.34
C GLU A 33 -12.43 -2.14 0.99
N ALA A 34 -12.72 -3.45 0.97
CA ALA A 34 -13.89 -4.01 1.64
C ALA A 34 -13.88 -3.77 3.15
N MET A 35 -12.73 -3.96 3.81
CA MET A 35 -12.59 -3.66 5.24
C MET A 35 -12.80 -2.17 5.54
N ILE A 36 -12.25 -1.29 4.70
CA ILE A 36 -12.42 0.16 4.82
C ILE A 36 -13.90 0.53 4.71
N ASP A 37 -14.64 -0.08 3.78
CA ASP A 37 -16.06 0.17 3.60
C ASP A 37 -16.89 -0.26 4.80
N VAL A 38 -16.59 -1.41 5.40
CA VAL A 38 -17.21 -1.86 6.67
C VAL A 38 -16.94 -0.87 7.79
N LEU A 39 -15.69 -0.42 7.96
CA LEU A 39 -15.33 0.56 8.99
C LEU A 39 -16.04 1.91 8.81
N LYS A 40 -16.24 2.35 7.57
CA LYS A 40 -17.00 3.58 7.27
C LYS A 40 -18.49 3.41 7.54
N LYS A 41 -19.09 2.30 7.10
CA LYS A 41 -20.53 2.05 7.16
C LYS A 41 -21.01 1.73 8.59
N ASP A 42 -20.33 0.81 9.26
CA ASP A 42 -20.83 0.21 10.50
C ASP A 42 -20.26 0.90 11.74
N TYR A 43 -19.07 1.49 11.62
CA TYR A 43 -18.36 2.13 12.74
C TYR A 43 -18.19 3.64 12.59
N GLY A 44 -18.65 4.24 11.47
CA GLY A 44 -18.56 5.68 11.23
C GLY A 44 -17.14 6.24 11.17
N VAL A 45 -16.13 5.38 10.96
CA VAL A 45 -14.71 5.76 10.97
C VAL A 45 -14.40 6.62 9.74
N ARG A 46 -14.10 7.91 9.97
CA ARG A 46 -13.56 8.79 8.93
C ARG A 46 -12.09 8.52 8.70
N ILE A 47 -11.78 7.68 7.72
CA ILE A 47 -10.40 7.50 7.22
C ILE A 47 -10.05 8.71 6.35
N VAL A 48 -9.61 9.79 6.99
CA VAL A 48 -8.94 10.90 6.30
C VAL A 48 -7.53 10.46 5.97
N LYS A 49 -7.17 10.46 4.68
CA LYS A 49 -5.76 10.31 4.28
C LYS A 49 -5.00 11.43 4.97
N LYS A 50 -3.97 11.11 5.77
CA LYS A 50 -3.12 12.14 6.36
C LYS A 50 -2.69 13.09 5.22
N PRO A 51 -3.01 14.39 5.30
CA PRO A 51 -2.61 15.31 4.26
C PRO A 51 -1.09 15.25 4.15
N LEU A 52 -0.58 14.99 2.94
CA LEU A 52 0.85 15.05 2.67
C LEU A 52 1.26 16.53 2.79
N GLY A 53 1.66 16.94 3.99
CA GLY A 53 2.33 18.22 4.22
C GLY A 53 1.44 19.47 4.13
N ARG A 54 0.92 19.89 5.28
CA ARG A 54 1.08 21.28 5.71
C ARG A 54 1.58 21.21 7.15
N SER A 55 2.83 21.60 7.38
CA SER A 55 3.31 21.82 8.74
C SER A 55 2.42 22.86 9.40
N SER A 56 1.99 22.58 10.64
CA SER A 56 1.32 23.55 11.48
C SER A 56 2.28 24.70 11.77
N HIS A 57 2.18 25.81 11.03
CA HIS A 57 2.75 27.07 11.50
C HIS A 57 1.92 27.47 12.72
N LYS A 58 2.52 27.23 13.89
CA LYS A 58 2.01 27.66 15.18
C LYS A 58 1.83 29.18 15.13
N GLY A 59 0.59 29.64 15.25
CA GLY A 59 0.33 31.06 15.46
C GLY A 59 0.91 31.51 16.80
N SER A 60 1.60 32.65 16.80
CA SER A 60 1.52 33.72 17.81
C SER A 60 2.79 34.59 17.76
N SER A 61 2.69 35.78 17.17
CA SER A 61 3.22 36.99 17.80
C SER A 61 2.34 38.14 17.33
N LYS A 62 1.57 38.70 18.27
CA LYS A 62 0.93 40.00 18.11
C LYS A 62 2.00 41.03 18.45
N ASP A 63 2.23 41.97 17.55
CA ASP A 63 2.79 43.28 17.89
C ASP A 63 1.64 44.25 18.22
#